data_AF-A0A9Q3PB67-F1
#
_entry.id   AF-A0A9Q3PB67-F1
#
_cell.length_a   1.000
_cell.length_b   1.000
_cell.length_c   1.000
_cell.angle_alpha   90.00
_cell.angle_beta   90.00
_cell.angle_gamma   90.00
#
_symmetry.space_group_name_H-M   'P 1'
#
loop_
_entity.id
_entity.type
_entity.pdbx_description
1 polymer ?
#
loop_
_entity_poly.entity_id
_entity_poly.type
_entity_poly.pdbx_seq_one_letter_code
_entity_poly.pdbx_strand_id
1 'polypeptide(L)'
;MFLPCHKDDTAMETAIMIWNKVISHTGLFQNITSDRDPKFTSALWTNLHNLFGTILSFSTAYHPQTDGLAERMTQTLEDMIRRFSAYGL
;
A
#
# COMPACT_ATOMS: atom_id res chain seq x y z
N MET A 1 -5.35 7.06 1.51
CA MET A 1 -6.51 6.17 1.70
C MET A 1 -6.04 4.96 2.48
N PHE A 2 -6.77 4.53 3.49
CA PHE A 2 -6.41 3.35 4.29
C PHE A 2 -7.40 2.23 4.03
N LEU A 3 -6.87 1.03 3.83
CA LEU A 3 -7.65 -0.17 3.58
C LEU A 3 -7.33 -1.21 4.64
N PRO A 4 -8.35 -1.85 5.23
CA PRO A 4 -8.12 -2.94 6.15
C PRO A 4 -7.51 -4.12 5.39
N CYS A 5 -6.39 -4.63 5.86
CA CYS A 5 -5.74 -5.84 5.36
C CYS A 5 -5.32 -6.74 6.53
N HIS A 6 -5.23 -8.04 6.27
CA HIS A 6 -4.68 -9.00 7.21
C HIS A 6 -3.23 -9.32 6.84
N LYS A 7 -2.45 -9.70 7.86
CA LYS A 7 -1.04 -10.09 7.62
C LYS A 7 -0.94 -11.29 6.70
N ASP A 8 -1.90 -12.21 6.81
CA ASP A 8 -1.95 -13.47 6.06
C ASP A 8 -2.61 -13.33 4.68
N ASP A 9 -3.06 -12.12 4.31
CA ASP A 9 -3.61 -11.88 2.97
C ASP A 9 -2.55 -12.25 1.93
N THR A 10 -2.97 -12.99 0.90
CA THR A 10 -2.12 -13.36 -0.22
C THR A 10 -1.87 -12.17 -1.15
N ALA A 11 -0.86 -12.29 -2.01
CA ALA A 11 -0.61 -11.30 -3.05
C ALA A 11 -1.83 -11.07 -3.97
N MET A 12 -2.59 -12.13 -4.25
CA MET A 12 -3.79 -12.05 -5.08
C MET A 12 -4.94 -11.32 -4.38
N GLU A 13 -5.19 -11.63 -3.10
CA GLU A 13 -6.22 -10.93 -2.32
C GLU A 13 -5.90 -9.45 -2.18
N THR A 14 -4.63 -9.13 -1.92
CA THR A 14 -4.14 -7.74 -1.87
C THR A 14 -4.34 -7.05 -3.22
N ALA A 15 -4.03 -7.73 -4.33
CA ALA A 15 -4.22 -7.20 -5.68
C ALA A 15 -5.68 -6.88 -6.00
N ILE A 16 -6.59 -7.80 -5.69
CA ILE A 16 -8.03 -7.64 -5.89
C ILE A 16 -8.56 -6.49 -5.02
N MET A 17 -8.09 -6.40 -3.77
CA MET A 17 -8.49 -5.33 -2.85
C MET A 17 -8.09 -3.96 -3.40
N ILE A 18 -6.84 -3.79 -3.84
CA ILE A 18 -6.33 -2.55 -4.43
C ILE A 18 -7.11 -2.19 -5.70
N TRP A 19 -7.39 -3.18 -6.56
CA TRP A 19 -8.17 -2.96 -7.77
C TRP A 19 -9.58 -2.45 -7.47
N ASN A 20 -10.29 -3.14 -6.59
CA ASN A 20 -11.69 -2.86 -6.30
C ASN A 20 -11.90 -1.61 -5.45
N LYS A 21 -10.93 -1.22 -4.64
CA LYS A 21 -11.08 -0.11 -3.70
C LYS A 21 -10.30 1.14 -4.08
N VAL A 22 -9.16 1.01 -4.73
CA VAL A 22 -8.32 2.15 -5.12
C VAL A 22 -8.53 2.46 -6.59
N ILE A 23 -8.14 1.54 -7.48
CA ILE A 23 -8.13 1.79 -8.93
C ILE A 23 -9.53 2.10 -9.48
N SER A 24 -10.56 1.43 -8.98
CA SER A 24 -11.94 1.71 -9.36
C SER A 24 -12.41 3.13 -9.01
N HIS A 25 -11.84 3.75 -7.97
CA HIS A 25 -12.23 5.09 -7.50
C HIS A 25 -11.32 6.19 -8.06
N THR A 26 -10.03 5.90 -8.23
CA THR A 26 -9.02 6.90 -8.64
C THR A 26 -8.57 6.78 -10.08
N GLY A 27 -8.88 5.68 -10.76
CA GLY A 27 -8.30 5.30 -12.04
C GLY A 27 -6.92 4.65 -11.90
N LEU A 28 -6.31 4.33 -13.04
CA LEU A 28 -4.97 3.75 -13.11
C LEU A 28 -3.88 4.81 -12.85
N PHE A 29 -2.94 4.48 -11.98
CA PHE A 29 -1.77 5.32 -11.73
C PHE A 29 -0.65 4.99 -12.72
N GLN A 30 0.04 6.01 -13.24
CA GLN A 30 1.18 5.80 -14.14
C GLN A 30 2.42 5.26 -13.42
N ASN A 31 2.61 5.65 -12.15
CA ASN A 31 3.72 5.20 -11.31
C ASN A 31 3.20 4.90 -9.90
N ILE A 32 3.55 3.73 -9.38
CA ILE A 32 3.19 3.27 -8.04
C ILE A 32 4.48 2.98 -7.30
N THR A 33 4.64 3.58 -6.13
CA THR A 33 5.74 3.26 -5.22
C THR A 33 5.22 2.35 -4.12
N SER A 34 5.80 1.16 -3.97
CA SER A 34 5.44 0.18 -2.95
C SER A 34 6.66 -0.17 -2.10
N ASP A 35 6.45 -0.66 -0.90
CA ASP A 35 7.51 -1.31 -0.13
C ASP A 35 7.89 -2.67 -0.74
N ARG A 36 8.95 -3.29 -0.21
CA ARG A 36 9.44 -4.60 -0.66
C ARG A 36 8.73 -5.79 0.00
N ASP A 37 7.46 -5.65 0.37
CA ASP A 37 6.70 -6.78 0.89
C ASP A 37 6.61 -7.89 -0.18
N PRO A 38 6.79 -9.18 0.19
CA PRO A 38 6.69 -10.32 -0.73
C PRO A 38 5.43 -10.33 -1.59
N LYS A 39 4.32 -9.76 -1.10
CA LYS A 39 3.07 -9.60 -1.86
C LYS A 39 3.27 -8.74 -3.10
N PHE A 40 3.98 -7.62 -2.98
CA PHE A 40 4.22 -6.67 -4.05
C PHE A 40 5.44 -7.03 -4.91
N THR A 41 6.37 -7.83 -4.39
CA THR A 41 7.45 -8.41 -5.23
C THR A 41 7.04 -9.70 -5.93
N SER A 42 5.79 -10.16 -5.75
CA SER A 42 5.31 -11.40 -6.36
C SER A 42 5.25 -11.32 -7.88
N ALA A 43 5.38 -12.48 -8.54
CA ALA A 43 5.24 -12.58 -10.00
C ALA A 43 3.85 -12.12 -10.47
N LEU A 44 2.81 -12.35 -9.67
CA LEU A 44 1.46 -11.87 -9.93
C LEU A 44 1.45 -10.34 -10.04
N TRP A 45 2.01 -9.65 -9.03
CA TRP A 45 2.01 -8.20 -8.98
C TRP A 45 2.83 -7.59 -10.12
N THR A 46 4.01 -8.17 -10.40
CA THR A 46 4.87 -7.75 -11.51
C THR A 46 4.15 -7.87 -12.86
N ASN A 47 3.51 -9.02 -13.11
CA ASN A 47 2.77 -9.27 -14.35
C ASN A 47 1.55 -8.35 -14.48
N LEU A 48 0.87 -8.06 -13.38
CA LEU A 48 -0.27 -7.15 -13.32
C LEU A 48 0.14 -5.73 -13.74
N HIS A 49 1.23 -5.21 -13.19
CA HIS A 49 1.74 -3.89 -13.56
C HIS A 49 2.22 -3.81 -15.02
N ASN A 50 2.84 -4.87 -15.53
CA ASN A 50 3.22 -4.98 -16.94
C ASN A 50 2.01 -4.95 -17.87
N LEU A 51 0.92 -5.64 -17.51
CA LEU A 51 -0.31 -5.65 -18.31
C LEU A 51 -0.97 -4.26 -18.39
N PHE A 52 -0.96 -3.52 -17.29
CA PHE A 52 -1.54 -2.18 -17.23
C PHE A 52 -0.61 -1.06 -17.73
N GLY A 53 0.64 -1.38 -18.07
CA GLY A 53 1.63 -0.39 -18.50
C GLY A 53 2.03 0.60 -17.40
N THR A 54 1.87 0.19 -16.13
CA THR A 54 2.15 1.02 -14.96
C THR A 54 3.54 0.71 -14.42
N ILE A 55 4.29 1.74 -14.04
CA ILE A 55 5.63 1.57 -13.47
C ILE A 55 5.49 1.26 -11.98
N LEU A 56 5.97 0.09 -11.55
CA LEU A 56 6.10 -0.25 -10.14
C LEU A 56 7.53 0.06 -9.67
N SER A 57 7.66 1.02 -8.76
CA SER A 57 8.90 1.37 -8.09
C SER A 57 8.88 0.81 -6.67
N PHE A 58 9.99 0.27 -6.20
CA PHE A 58 10.11 -0.19 -4.82
C PHE A 58 10.85 0.85 -3.97
N SER A 59 10.28 1.24 -2.82
CA SER A 59 11.00 2.08 -1.86
C SER A 59 12.19 1.29 -1.29
N THR A 60 13.31 1.99 -1.09
CA THR A 60 14.46 1.44 -0.37
C THR A 60 14.29 1.76 1.11
N ALA A 61 14.82 0.93 2.01
CA ALA A 61 14.76 1.12 3.47
C ALA A 61 15.37 2.45 3.97
N TYR A 62 15.87 3.31 3.07
CA TYR A 62 16.51 4.59 3.34
C TYR A 62 16.18 5.60 2.23
N HIS A 63 14.90 5.90 2.00
CA HIS A 63 14.51 7.08 1.20
C HIS A 63 13.48 7.96 1.93
N PRO A 64 13.92 8.77 2.92
CA PRO A 64 13.06 9.66 3.71
C PRO A 64 12.29 10.72 2.89
N GLN A 65 12.67 10.95 1.62
CA GLN A 65 12.09 12.00 0.80
C GLN A 65 10.84 11.55 0.01
N THR A 66 10.73 10.28 -0.37
CA THR A 66 9.60 9.79 -1.18
C THR A 66 8.57 9.05 -0.33
N ASP A 67 9.02 8.27 0.65
CA ASP A 67 8.15 7.52 1.56
C ASP A 67 7.71 8.35 2.78
N GLY A 68 8.41 9.46 3.06
CA GLY A 68 8.19 10.25 4.27
C GLY A 68 6.78 10.84 4.42
N LEU A 69 6.00 10.98 3.34
CA LEU A 69 4.58 11.34 3.43
C LEU A 69 3.71 10.16 3.85
N ALA A 70 3.93 8.98 3.27
CA ALA A 70 3.20 7.78 3.65
C ALA A 70 3.56 7.35 5.07
N GLU A 71 4.85 7.37 5.44
CA GLU A 71 5.33 7.12 6.80
C GLU A 71 4.73 8.09 7.82
N ARG A 72 4.72 9.40 7.54
CA ARG A 72 4.08 10.39 8.43
C ARG A 72 2.58 10.16 8.57
N MET A 73 1.90 9.76 7.49
CA MET A 73 0.47 9.45 7.51
C MET A 73 0.19 8.20 8.35
N THR A 74 1.01 7.15 8.21
CA THR A 74 0.92 5.92 9.00
C THR A 74 1.21 6.19 10.49
N GLN A 75 2.24 6.97 10.81
CA GLN A 75 2.54 7.38 12.19
C GLN A 75 1.39 8.18 12.82
N THR A 76 0.83 9.14 12.06
CA THR A 76 -0.33 9.92 12.53
C THR A 76 -1.52 9.01 12.84
N LEU A 77 -1.79 8.02 11.98
CA LEU A 77 -2.82 7.03 12.25
C LEU A 77 -2.54 6.18 13.50
N GLU A 78 -1.32 5.66 13.64
CA GLU A 78 -0.95 4.86 14.80
C GLU A 78 -1.16 5.65 16.09
N ASP A 79 -0.76 6.91 16.11
CA ASP A 79 -0.97 7.81 17.24
C ASP A 79 -2.45 8.06 17.50
N MET A 80 -3.28 8.21 16.46
CA MET A 80 -4.73 8.33 16.62
C MET A 80 -5.35 7.05 17.21
N ILE A 81 -4.94 5.87 16.72
CA ILE A 81 -5.43 4.58 17.23
C ILE A 81 -4.98 4.37 18.68
N ARG A 82 -3.73 4.70 19.02
CA ARG A 82 -3.20 4.60 20.38
C ARG A 82 -3.97 5.51 21.34
N ARG A 83 -4.24 6.76 20.92
CA ARG A 83 -5.07 7.69 21.70
C ARG A 83 -6.48 7.15 21.86
N PHE A 84 -7.12 6.71 20.78
CA PHE A 84 -8.48 6.18 20.82
C PHE A 84 -8.60 4.96 21.76
N SER A 85 -7.66 4.03 21.69
CA SER A 85 -7.59 2.86 22.58
C SER A 85 -7.30 3.23 24.05
N ALA A 86 -6.44 4.25 24.28
CA ALA A 86 -6.13 4.72 25.62
C ALA A 86 -7.29 5.48 26.30
N TYR A 87 -8.21 6.07 25.53
CA TYR A 87 -9.38 6.79 26.05
C TYR A 87 -10.63 5.93 26.23
N GLY A 88 -10.57 4.62 25.96
CA GLY A 88 -11.59 3.64 26.35
C GLY A 88 -13.04 4.06 26.07
N LEU A 89 -13.45 3.97 24.80
CA LEU A 89 -14.84 3.73 24.42
C LEU A 89 -14.97 2.31 23.86
#